data_AF-A0A067FLD1-F1
#
_entry.id   AF-A0A067FLD1-F1
#
_cell.length_a   1.000
_cell.length_b   1.000
_cell.length_c   1.000
_cell.angle_alpha   90.00
_cell.angle_beta   90.00
_cell.angle_gamma   90.00
#
_symmetry.space_group_name_H-M   'P 1'
#
loop_
_entity.id
_entity.type
_entity.pdbx_description
1 polymer ?
#
loop_
_entity_poly.entity_id
_entity_poly.type
_entity_poly.pdbx_seq_one_letter_code
_entity_poly.pdbx_strand_id
1 'polypeptide(L)'
;MVVQKMKFLMPCQIIIRIHQLMHLDEGKILDAVSLEKDVDGFHPLNIGNLAMRGREPLFIPCTPKGCIELLIRSGVEIMGKNAVVIGRSNIVGLPTSLLLQRHHATVSIVHALTKNPEQITSEADIVIAAAGVANLVRGSWLKPGAVVLDVGTCPVDVSVDPSCEYGYRLMGDVCYEEAMRLASVITPVPGGVGPMTVAMLLSNTLDSAKRAYGFT
;
A
#
# COMPACT_ATOMS: atom_id res chain seq x y z
N MET A 1 20.31 -23.87 11.05
CA MET A 1 20.43 -23.68 9.58
C MET A 1 19.06 -23.90 8.96
N VAL A 2 18.15 -22.93 9.07
CA VAL A 2 16.79 -23.01 8.48
C VAL A 2 16.46 -21.64 7.90
N VAL A 3 16.99 -21.38 6.70
CA VAL A 3 16.53 -20.29 5.81
C VAL A 3 15.42 -20.91 4.97
N GLN A 4 14.19 -20.97 5.50
CA GLN A 4 13.06 -21.53 4.76
C GLN A 4 12.35 -20.44 3.95
N LYS A 5 12.69 -20.43 2.66
CA LYS A 5 12.00 -19.83 1.50
C LYS A 5 12.13 -18.31 1.28
N MET A 6 13.36 -17.86 0.99
CA MET A 6 13.54 -16.92 -0.13
C MET A 6 13.18 -17.67 -1.42
N LYS A 7 12.12 -17.26 -2.12
CA LYS A 7 11.88 -17.77 -3.47
C LYS A 7 12.75 -16.96 -4.44
N PHE A 8 13.88 -17.54 -4.85
CA PHE A 8 14.62 -17.10 -6.02
C PHE A 8 13.80 -17.48 -7.25
N LEU A 9 12.95 -16.57 -7.73
CA LEU A 9 12.13 -16.82 -8.93
C LEU A 9 12.95 -16.58 -10.22
N MET A 10 13.99 -15.74 -10.18
CA MET A 10 14.95 -15.46 -11.26
C MET A 10 16.28 -14.91 -10.67
N PRO A 11 17.42 -14.88 -11.39
CA PRO A 11 18.68 -14.29 -10.89
C PRO A 11 18.56 -12.80 -10.49
N CYS A 12 17.52 -12.11 -10.97
CA CYS A 12 17.27 -10.67 -10.81
C CYS A 12 16.28 -10.31 -9.68
N GLN A 13 15.74 -11.28 -8.93
CA GLN A 13 14.64 -11.02 -7.99
C GLN A 13 14.77 -11.82 -6.68
N ILE A 14 14.48 -11.14 -5.56
CA ILE A 14 14.23 -11.77 -4.26
C ILE A 14 12.91 -11.20 -3.71
N ILE A 15 11.99 -12.10 -3.32
CA ILE A 15 10.75 -11.75 -2.60
C ILE A 15 10.83 -12.36 -1.20
N ILE A 16 10.54 -11.58 -0.16
CA ILE A 16 10.43 -12.05 1.22
C ILE A 16 8.97 -12.00 1.65
N ARG A 17 8.38 -13.14 2.03
CA ARG A 17 7.06 -13.17 2.67
C ARG A 17 7.21 -13.10 4.19
N ILE A 18 7.13 -11.88 4.72
CA ILE A 18 7.36 -11.55 6.14
C ILE A 18 6.37 -12.24 7.10
N HIS A 19 5.09 -12.38 6.71
CA HIS A 19 4.05 -12.96 7.56
C HIS A 19 4.31 -14.41 8.02
N GLN A 20 5.22 -15.16 7.37
CA GLN A 20 5.57 -16.52 7.78
C GLN A 20 6.74 -16.59 8.77
N LEU A 21 7.30 -15.46 9.19
CA LEU A 21 8.55 -15.37 9.95
C LEU A 21 8.39 -14.63 11.28
N MET A 22 7.26 -14.81 12.00
CA MET A 22 6.95 -14.09 13.25
C MET A 22 8.00 -14.21 14.38
N HIS A 23 8.98 -15.11 14.24
CA HIS A 23 10.07 -15.34 15.19
C HIS A 23 11.42 -14.77 14.72
N LEU A 24 11.49 -14.14 13.54
CA LEU A 24 12.69 -13.52 13.00
C LEU A 24 12.56 -11.99 13.00
N ASP A 25 13.71 -11.33 13.12
CA ASP A 25 13.82 -9.88 13.04
C ASP A 25 13.61 -9.44 11.57
N GLU A 26 12.46 -8.82 11.29
CA GLU A 26 12.10 -8.35 9.96
C GLU A 26 13.13 -7.38 9.37
N GLY A 27 13.72 -6.52 10.21
CA GLY A 27 14.75 -5.56 9.79
C GLY A 27 15.99 -6.28 9.26
N LYS A 28 16.48 -7.28 10.00
CA LYS A 28 17.63 -8.09 9.55
C LYS A 28 17.37 -8.85 8.26
N ILE A 29 16.13 -9.30 8.04
CA ILE A 29 15.77 -10.01 6.80
C ILE A 29 15.73 -9.04 5.62
N LEU A 30 15.14 -7.85 5.81
CA LEU A 30 15.11 -6.80 4.78
C LEU A 30 16.52 -6.32 4.42
N ASP A 31 17.40 -6.13 5.42
CA ASP A 31 18.79 -5.71 5.21
C ASP A 31 19.65 -6.76 4.49
N ALA A 32 19.24 -8.03 4.51
CA ALA A 32 19.96 -9.11 3.83
C ALA A 32 19.71 -9.14 2.31
N VAL A 33 18.71 -8.41 1.80
CA VAL A 33 18.43 -8.32 0.37
C VAL A 33 19.22 -7.18 -0.24
N SER A 34 20.05 -7.49 -1.22
CA SER A 34 20.76 -6.49 -2.01
C SER A 34 19.75 -5.52 -2.67
N LEU A 35 20.06 -4.23 -2.64
CA LEU A 35 19.23 -3.17 -3.21
C LEU A 35 18.75 -3.47 -4.64
N GLU A 36 19.62 -4.05 -5.48
CA GLU A 36 19.36 -4.36 -6.88
C GLU A 36 18.32 -5.47 -7.10
N LYS A 37 18.05 -6.27 -6.07
CA LYS A 37 17.11 -7.40 -6.12
C LYS A 37 15.87 -7.19 -5.26
N ASP A 38 15.81 -6.09 -4.52
CA ASP A 38 14.68 -5.67 -3.68
C ASP A 38 13.55 -5.07 -4.55
N VAL A 39 12.95 -5.90 -5.40
CA VAL A 39 11.85 -5.46 -6.27
C VAL A 39 10.58 -5.11 -5.50
N ASP A 40 10.48 -5.53 -4.23
CA ASP A 40 9.42 -5.10 -3.31
C ASP A 40 9.61 -3.65 -2.83
N GLY A 41 10.83 -3.10 -2.91
CA GLY A 41 11.15 -1.70 -2.64
C GLY A 41 11.29 -1.32 -1.17
N PHE A 42 11.45 -2.31 -0.27
CA PHE A 42 11.47 -2.09 1.17
C PHE A 42 12.86 -1.85 1.77
N HIS A 43 13.92 -1.99 0.99
CA HIS A 43 15.28 -1.72 1.42
C HIS A 43 15.37 -0.26 1.92
N PRO A 44 16.01 0.00 3.08
CA PRO A 44 16.13 1.34 3.63
C PRO A 44 16.67 2.41 2.68
N LEU A 45 17.54 2.04 1.72
CA LEU A 45 18.04 2.97 0.68
C LEU A 45 16.96 3.37 -0.32
N ASN A 46 16.05 2.46 -0.70
CA ASN A 46 14.88 2.81 -1.51
C ASN A 46 13.99 3.81 -0.76
N ILE A 47 13.66 3.53 0.50
CA ILE A 47 12.82 4.42 1.30
C ILE A 47 13.50 5.77 1.56
N GLY A 48 14.80 5.77 1.88
CA GLY A 48 15.58 6.99 2.08
C GLY A 48 15.67 7.85 0.81
N ASN A 49 15.95 7.23 -0.34
CA ASN A 49 15.95 7.94 -1.61
C ASN A 49 14.57 8.46 -1.96
N LEU A 50 13.49 7.70 -1.67
CA LEU A 50 12.12 8.15 -1.83
C LEU A 50 11.81 9.39 -0.96
N ALA A 51 12.31 9.45 0.28
CA ALA A 51 12.07 10.59 1.16
C ALA A 51 12.85 11.87 0.75
N MET A 52 13.99 11.71 0.09
CA MET A 52 14.86 12.84 -0.28
C MET A 52 14.47 13.46 -1.62
N ARG A 53 14.33 14.79 -1.66
CA ARG A 53 14.18 15.53 -2.92
C ARG A 53 15.47 15.43 -3.75
N GLY A 54 15.32 15.28 -5.07
CA GLY A 54 16.44 15.18 -6.01
C GLY A 54 17.15 13.82 -6.02
N ARG A 55 16.59 12.81 -5.35
CA ARG A 55 17.03 11.42 -5.43
C ARG A 55 15.91 10.55 -5.97
N GLU A 56 16.28 9.48 -6.66
CA GLU A 56 15.32 8.47 -7.11
C GLU A 56 15.65 7.12 -6.48
N PRO A 57 14.65 6.41 -5.91
CA PRO A 57 14.85 5.05 -5.45
C PRO A 57 15.02 4.11 -6.65
N LEU A 58 15.71 2.99 -6.43
CA LEU A 58 15.86 1.97 -7.47
C LEU A 58 14.53 1.23 -7.71
N PHE A 59 13.76 1.07 -6.63
CA PHE A 59 12.42 0.52 -6.64
C PHE A 59 11.51 1.32 -5.71
N ILE A 60 10.29 1.59 -6.16
CA ILE A 60 9.23 2.14 -5.32
C ILE A 60 8.40 0.97 -4.78
N PRO A 61 8.04 0.96 -3.48
CA PRO A 61 7.16 -0.05 -2.91
C PRO A 61 5.91 -0.32 -3.72
N CYS A 62 5.63 -1.60 -3.97
CA CYS A 62 4.63 -2.03 -4.96
C CYS A 62 3.22 -1.51 -4.66
N THR A 63 2.74 -1.65 -3.43
CA THR A 63 1.40 -1.20 -3.03
C THR A 63 1.26 0.33 -3.10
N PRO A 64 2.19 1.13 -2.53
CA PRO A 64 2.19 2.59 -2.71
C PRO A 64 2.26 3.04 -4.17
N LYS A 65 3.14 2.42 -4.99
CA LYS A 65 3.22 2.68 -6.44
C LYS A 65 1.88 2.41 -7.12
N GLY A 66 1.21 1.32 -6.73
CA GLY A 66 -0.10 0.93 -7.24
C GLY A 66 -1.20 1.94 -6.87
N CYS A 67 -1.16 2.49 -5.66
CA CYS A 67 -2.10 3.53 -5.22
C CYS A 67 -1.96 4.79 -6.09
N ILE A 68 -0.73 5.25 -6.32
CA ILE A 68 -0.47 6.42 -7.18
C ILE A 68 -0.94 6.14 -8.62
N GLU A 69 -0.64 4.96 -9.17
CA GLU A 69 -1.06 4.60 -10.53
C GLU A 69 -2.59 4.57 -10.66
N LEU A 70 -3.31 4.07 -9.65
CA LEU A 70 -4.78 4.10 -9.62
C LEU A 70 -5.31 5.53 -9.63
N LEU A 71 -4.75 6.43 -8.83
CA LEU A 71 -5.15 7.84 -8.82
C LEU A 71 -4.94 8.48 -10.20
N ILE A 72 -3.74 8.33 -10.77
CA ILE A 72 -3.38 8.91 -12.07
C ILE A 72 -4.29 8.36 -13.19
N ARG A 73 -4.46 7.03 -13.26
CA ARG A 73 -5.30 6.40 -14.31
C ARG A 73 -6.78 6.72 -14.17
N SER A 74 -7.23 7.06 -12.96
CA SER A 74 -8.60 7.49 -12.70
C SER A 74 -8.80 8.99 -12.92
N GLY A 75 -7.79 9.72 -13.38
CA GLY A 75 -7.86 11.16 -13.62
C GLY A 75 -7.95 12.00 -12.34
N VAL A 76 -7.51 11.45 -11.20
CA VAL A 76 -7.53 12.16 -9.91
C VAL A 76 -6.32 13.08 -9.83
N GLU A 77 -6.57 14.38 -9.68
CA GLU A 77 -5.53 15.36 -9.41
C GLU A 77 -5.02 15.22 -7.98
N ILE A 78 -3.71 14.95 -7.82
CA ILE A 78 -3.06 14.80 -6.51
C ILE A 78 -2.44 16.13 -6.04
N MET A 79 -1.94 16.93 -6.97
CA MET A 79 -1.23 18.18 -6.69
C MET A 79 -2.13 19.16 -5.93
N GLY A 80 -1.64 19.69 -4.82
CA GLY A 80 -2.35 20.66 -3.99
C GLY A 80 -3.52 20.11 -3.17
N LYS A 81 -3.84 18.81 -3.27
CA LYS A 81 -4.91 18.18 -2.48
C LYS A 81 -4.46 17.90 -1.04
N ASN A 82 -5.44 17.86 -0.13
CA ASN A 82 -5.25 17.34 1.21
C ASN A 82 -5.43 15.81 1.19
N ALA A 83 -4.37 15.07 1.50
CA ALA A 83 -4.38 13.62 1.52
C ALA A 83 -4.17 13.08 2.95
N VAL A 84 -4.97 12.11 3.34
CA VAL A 84 -4.84 11.41 4.62
C VAL A 84 -4.45 9.96 4.35
N VAL A 85 -3.38 9.51 5.00
CA VAL A 85 -2.96 8.11 5.02
C VAL A 85 -3.24 7.54 6.41
N ILE A 86 -4.17 6.59 6.49
CA ILE A 86 -4.53 5.92 7.73
C ILE A 86 -3.70 4.64 7.83
N GLY A 87 -2.76 4.62 8.77
CA GLY A 87 -1.75 3.59 8.92
C GLY A 87 -0.35 4.12 8.62
N ARG A 88 0.63 3.66 9.41
CA ARG A 88 2.04 4.09 9.33
C ARG A 88 3.02 2.92 9.20
N SER A 89 2.58 1.82 8.62
CA SER A 89 3.44 0.65 8.39
C SER A 89 4.59 1.01 7.44
N ASN A 90 5.73 0.33 7.60
CA ASN A 90 6.91 0.52 6.75
C ASN A 90 6.65 0.13 5.29
N ILE A 91 5.70 -0.79 5.05
CA ILE A 91 5.43 -1.37 3.73
C ILE A 91 4.37 -0.61 2.92
N VAL A 92 3.45 0.11 3.57
CA VAL A 92 2.36 0.81 2.88
C VAL A 92 2.23 2.25 3.36
N GLY A 93 1.97 2.48 4.65
CA GLY A 93 1.61 3.80 5.16
C GLY A 93 2.70 4.85 4.95
N LEU A 94 3.91 4.56 5.45
CA LEU A 94 5.06 5.44 5.30
C LEU A 94 5.38 5.74 3.82
N PRO A 95 5.65 4.75 2.95
CA PRO A 95 5.99 5.04 1.56
C PRO A 95 4.86 5.70 0.76
N THR A 96 3.58 5.42 1.05
CA THR A 96 2.47 6.12 0.38
C THR A 96 2.42 7.59 0.75
N SER A 97 2.67 7.93 2.02
CA SER A 97 2.71 9.34 2.44
C SER A 97 3.85 10.11 1.77
N LEU A 98 5.02 9.49 1.61
CA LEU A 98 6.15 10.07 0.87
C LEU A 98 5.85 10.26 -0.62
N LEU A 99 5.19 9.29 -1.26
CA LEU A 99 4.80 9.42 -2.68
C LEU A 99 3.77 10.53 -2.88
N LEU A 100 2.72 10.60 -2.06
CA LEU A 100 1.74 11.67 -2.14
C LEU A 100 2.39 13.04 -1.96
N GLN A 101 3.35 13.17 -1.04
CA GLN A 101 4.13 14.39 -0.87
C GLN A 101 4.97 14.72 -2.11
N ARG A 102 5.60 13.73 -2.76
CA ARG A 102 6.32 13.93 -4.04
C ARG A 102 5.40 14.38 -5.17
N HIS A 103 4.15 13.94 -5.16
CA HIS A 103 3.09 14.43 -6.04
C HIS A 103 2.45 15.75 -5.56
N HIS A 104 3.10 16.46 -4.64
CA HIS A 104 2.72 17.78 -4.14
C HIS A 104 1.37 17.83 -3.41
N ALA A 105 0.92 16.72 -2.83
CA ALA A 105 -0.17 16.74 -1.86
C ALA A 105 0.31 17.25 -0.50
N THR A 106 -0.59 17.88 0.26
CA THR A 106 -0.42 18.08 1.70
C THR A 106 -0.85 16.78 2.39
N VAL A 107 0.02 16.17 3.19
CA VAL A 107 -0.21 14.80 3.68
C VAL A 107 -0.28 14.77 5.21
N SER A 108 -1.35 14.18 5.74
CA SER A 108 -1.50 13.84 7.15
C SER A 108 -1.47 12.32 7.34
N ILE A 109 -0.70 11.84 8.32
CA ILE A 109 -0.62 10.42 8.66
C ILE A 109 -1.41 10.18 9.94
N VAL A 110 -2.48 9.38 9.84
CA VAL A 110 -3.32 8.97 10.97
C VAL A 110 -2.86 7.59 11.44
N HIS A 111 -2.76 7.39 12.75
CA HIS A 111 -2.40 6.12 13.36
C HIS A 111 -3.16 5.91 14.68
N ALA A 112 -2.98 4.73 15.30
CA ALA A 112 -3.71 4.34 16.51
C ALA A 112 -3.55 5.26 17.75
N LEU A 113 -2.65 6.24 17.71
CA LEU A 113 -2.42 7.21 18.80
C LEU A 113 -2.85 8.63 18.40
N THR A 114 -3.35 8.82 17.18
CA THR A 114 -3.88 10.10 16.70
C THR A 114 -5.17 10.40 17.46
N LYS A 115 -5.30 11.63 17.96
CA LYS A 115 -6.53 12.11 18.59
C LYS A 115 -7.49 12.60 17.50
N ASN A 116 -8.76 12.25 17.63
CA ASN A 116 -9.84 12.60 16.68
C ASN A 116 -9.49 12.26 15.21
N PRO A 117 -9.11 11.01 14.91
CA PRO A 117 -8.77 10.59 13.55
C PRO A 117 -9.91 10.84 12.54
N GLU A 118 -11.16 10.79 13.00
CA GLU A 118 -12.37 11.08 12.23
C GLU A 118 -12.35 12.51 11.67
N GLN A 119 -11.98 13.48 12.50
CA GLN A 119 -11.99 14.89 12.15
C GLN A 119 -10.90 15.20 11.12
N ILE A 120 -9.71 14.63 11.29
CA ILE A 120 -8.60 14.82 10.34
C ILE A 120 -8.97 14.21 8.98
N THR A 121 -9.61 13.03 8.99
CA THR A 121 -9.97 12.32 7.77
C THR A 121 -11.11 13.01 7.02
N SER A 122 -12.05 13.65 7.73
CA SER A 122 -13.23 14.28 7.10
C SER A 122 -12.91 15.58 6.35
N GLU A 123 -11.70 16.10 6.48
CA GLU A 123 -11.18 17.25 5.72
C GLU A 123 -10.40 16.84 4.46
N ALA A 124 -10.15 15.54 4.26
CA ALA A 124 -9.30 15.03 3.20
C ALA A 124 -10.01 14.94 1.84
N ASP A 125 -9.30 15.33 0.78
CA ASP A 125 -9.72 15.10 -0.61
C ASP A 125 -9.38 13.68 -1.06
N ILE A 126 -8.28 13.12 -0.54
CA ILE A 126 -7.79 11.77 -0.85
C ILE A 126 -7.58 11.01 0.46
N VAL A 127 -8.16 9.82 0.60
CA VAL A 127 -7.99 8.95 1.77
C VAL A 127 -7.38 7.63 1.32
N ILE A 128 -6.24 7.26 1.91
CA ILE A 128 -5.62 5.94 1.78
C ILE A 128 -5.82 5.19 3.09
N ALA A 129 -6.65 4.14 3.08
CA ALA A 129 -6.90 3.32 4.26
C ALA A 129 -6.00 2.07 4.23
N ALA A 130 -5.04 2.01 5.15
CA ALA A 130 -4.03 0.96 5.27
C ALA A 130 -3.74 0.60 6.76
N ALA A 131 -4.80 0.59 7.56
CA ALA A 131 -4.79 0.24 8.97
C ALA A 131 -4.79 -1.28 9.20
N GLY A 132 -5.39 -2.05 8.28
CA GLY A 132 -5.57 -3.50 8.43
C GLY A 132 -6.62 -3.86 9.48
N VAL A 133 -7.70 -3.07 9.57
CA VAL A 133 -8.82 -3.28 10.50
C VAL A 133 -10.13 -3.13 9.74
N ALA A 134 -10.85 -4.24 9.60
CA ALA A 134 -12.08 -4.30 8.81
C ALA A 134 -13.11 -3.24 9.24
N ASN A 135 -13.64 -2.48 8.28
CA ASN A 135 -14.67 -1.45 8.47
C ASN A 135 -14.36 -0.37 9.53
N LEU A 136 -13.08 -0.12 9.82
CA LEU A 136 -12.63 0.96 10.72
C LEU A 136 -13.12 2.33 10.23
N VAL A 137 -12.92 2.63 8.95
CA VAL A 137 -13.27 3.93 8.36
C VAL A 137 -14.75 3.91 7.97
N ARG A 138 -15.55 4.69 8.70
CA ARG A 138 -16.99 4.86 8.45
C ARG A 138 -17.25 6.04 7.52
N GLY A 139 -18.45 6.12 6.95
CA GLY A 139 -18.84 7.24 6.08
C GLY A 139 -18.68 8.61 6.74
N SER A 140 -18.89 8.70 8.06
CA SER A 140 -18.70 9.95 8.83
C SER A 140 -17.25 10.47 8.86
N TRP A 141 -16.27 9.63 8.51
CA TRP A 141 -14.86 10.01 8.41
C TRP A 141 -14.54 10.64 7.05
N LEU A 142 -15.45 10.57 6.08
CA LEU A 142 -15.16 10.92 4.69
C LEU A 142 -15.79 12.25 4.30
N LYS A 143 -14.99 13.10 3.67
CA LYS A 143 -15.48 14.30 2.99
C LYS A 143 -16.39 13.89 1.81
N PRO A 144 -17.56 14.52 1.63
CA PRO A 144 -18.33 14.35 0.40
C PRO A 144 -17.48 14.71 -0.84
N GLY A 145 -17.41 13.81 -1.81
CA GLY A 145 -16.58 13.92 -3.01
C GLY A 145 -15.14 13.42 -2.85
N ALA A 146 -14.73 12.92 -1.68
CA ALA A 146 -13.38 12.37 -1.47
C ALA A 146 -13.09 11.18 -2.40
N VAL A 147 -11.81 10.99 -2.73
CA VAL A 147 -11.30 9.79 -3.38
C VAL A 147 -10.76 8.84 -2.31
N VAL A 148 -11.20 7.59 -2.31
CA VAL A 148 -10.88 6.61 -1.27
C VAL A 148 -10.18 5.39 -1.87
N LEU A 149 -8.95 5.14 -1.48
CA LEU A 149 -8.24 3.89 -1.76
C LEU A 149 -8.20 3.03 -0.50
N ASP A 150 -8.94 1.93 -0.52
CA ASP A 150 -8.95 0.91 0.52
C ASP A 150 -7.88 -0.15 0.21
N VAL A 151 -6.77 -0.06 0.93
CA VAL A 151 -5.62 -0.96 0.84
C VAL A 151 -5.76 -2.12 1.83
N GLY A 152 -6.58 -1.95 2.87
CA GLY A 152 -6.85 -2.97 3.87
C GLY A 152 -7.35 -4.26 3.24
N THR A 153 -6.89 -5.40 3.75
CA THR A 153 -7.40 -6.71 3.34
C THR A 153 -7.43 -7.60 4.58
N CYS A 154 -8.60 -7.63 5.21
CA CYS A 154 -8.84 -8.37 6.44
C CYS A 154 -9.69 -9.61 6.13
N PRO A 155 -9.22 -10.83 6.43
CA PRO A 155 -10.07 -12.00 6.41
C PRO A 155 -11.05 -11.92 7.59
N VAL A 156 -12.33 -12.00 7.28
CA VAL A 156 -13.40 -12.04 8.28
C VAL A 156 -14.08 -13.39 8.19
N ASP A 157 -14.17 -14.06 9.33
CA ASP A 157 -14.76 -15.39 9.45
C ASP A 157 -16.26 -15.31 9.09
N VAL A 158 -16.66 -16.12 8.12
CA VAL A 158 -18.05 -16.30 7.69
C VAL A 158 -18.34 -17.79 7.59
N SER A 159 -17.81 -18.57 8.55
CA SER A 159 -18.06 -20.01 8.71
C SER A 159 -19.54 -20.42 8.75
N VAL A 160 -20.47 -19.46 8.83
CA VAL A 160 -21.92 -19.67 8.79
C VAL A 160 -22.57 -19.31 7.45
N ASP A 161 -21.85 -18.75 6.48
CA ASP A 161 -22.36 -18.36 5.16
C ASP A 161 -22.09 -19.45 4.11
N PRO A 162 -23.14 -20.15 3.61
CA PRO A 162 -23.00 -21.20 2.61
C PRO A 162 -22.43 -20.74 1.27
N SER A 163 -22.37 -19.42 1.01
CA SER A 163 -21.84 -18.84 -0.22
C SER A 163 -20.31 -18.63 -0.21
N CYS A 164 -19.64 -18.84 0.92
CA CYS A 164 -18.20 -18.65 1.06
C CYS A 164 -17.40 -19.94 0.89
N GLU A 165 -16.76 -20.11 -0.27
CA GLU A 165 -15.95 -21.27 -0.65
C GLU A 165 -14.76 -21.54 0.31
N TYR A 166 -14.22 -20.49 0.94
CA TYR A 166 -13.03 -20.58 1.80
C TYR A 166 -13.30 -20.37 3.31
N GLY A 167 -14.57 -20.27 3.72
CA GLY A 167 -14.94 -20.05 5.13
C GLY A 167 -14.63 -18.64 5.68
N TYR A 168 -14.07 -17.75 4.88
CA TYR A 168 -13.85 -16.33 5.21
C TYR A 168 -14.12 -15.44 3.99
N ARG A 169 -14.44 -14.18 4.26
CA ARG A 169 -14.59 -13.11 3.27
C ARG A 169 -13.51 -12.07 3.49
N LEU A 170 -12.94 -11.56 2.42
CA LEU A 170 -12.04 -10.41 2.49
C LEU A 170 -12.87 -9.12 2.58
N MET A 171 -12.60 -8.34 3.62
CA MET A 171 -13.13 -6.99 3.79
C MET A 171 -12.00 -5.98 3.91
N GLY A 172 -12.25 -4.77 3.42
CA GLY A 172 -11.31 -3.67 3.52
C GLY A 172 -11.42 -2.90 4.83
N ASP A 173 -10.56 -1.91 4.98
CA ASP A 173 -10.56 -1.02 6.15
C ASP A 173 -11.75 -0.06 6.15
N VAL A 174 -12.36 0.19 4.98
CA VAL A 174 -13.44 1.14 4.77
C VAL A 174 -14.78 0.41 4.68
N CYS A 175 -15.80 0.96 5.33
CA CYS A 175 -17.17 0.52 5.11
C CYS A 175 -17.64 0.94 3.71
N TYR A 176 -17.49 0.04 2.73
CA TYR A 176 -17.72 0.30 1.31
C TYR A 176 -19.12 0.89 1.02
N GLU A 177 -20.17 0.34 1.65
CA GLU A 177 -21.57 0.77 1.46
C GLU A 177 -21.84 2.20 1.93
N GLU A 178 -21.13 2.66 2.97
CA GLU A 178 -21.25 4.04 3.45
C GLU A 178 -20.43 4.98 2.58
N ALA A 179 -19.21 4.58 2.23
CA ALA A 179 -18.30 5.37 1.43
C ALA A 179 -18.80 5.56 -0.01
N MET A 180 -19.44 4.56 -0.63
CA MET A 180 -19.99 4.65 -1.98
C MET A 180 -21.04 5.76 -2.14
N ARG A 181 -21.70 6.17 -1.04
CA ARG A 181 -22.71 7.25 -1.06
C ARG A 181 -22.09 8.65 -0.97
N LEU A 182 -20.82 8.75 -0.57
CA LEU A 182 -20.15 10.01 -0.26
C LEU A 182 -18.94 10.26 -1.16
N ALA A 183 -18.12 9.24 -1.39
CA ALA A 183 -16.90 9.32 -2.16
C ALA A 183 -17.19 9.53 -3.65
N SER A 184 -16.34 10.31 -4.32
CA SER A 184 -16.38 10.41 -5.79
C SER A 184 -15.87 9.13 -6.45
N VAL A 185 -14.87 8.49 -5.83
CA VAL A 185 -14.28 7.22 -6.25
C VAL A 185 -13.92 6.41 -5.01
N ILE A 186 -14.21 5.11 -5.02
CA ILE A 186 -13.74 4.17 -4.00
C ILE A 186 -13.24 2.87 -4.64
N THR A 187 -12.12 2.32 -4.18
CA THR A 187 -11.68 0.98 -4.58
C THR A 187 -12.40 -0.11 -3.78
N PRO A 188 -12.91 -1.17 -4.44
CA PRO A 188 -13.51 -2.30 -3.74
C PRO A 188 -12.45 -3.20 -3.11
N VAL A 189 -12.84 -3.93 -2.06
CA VAL A 189 -12.07 -5.05 -1.50
C VAL A 189 -12.97 -6.28 -1.48
N PRO A 190 -12.62 -7.37 -2.20
CA PRO A 190 -11.45 -7.53 -3.08
C PRO A 190 -11.58 -6.78 -4.43
N GLY A 191 -10.49 -6.75 -5.20
CA GLY A 191 -10.49 -6.26 -6.59
C GLY A 191 -9.93 -4.85 -6.80
N GLY A 192 -9.62 -4.11 -5.74
CA GLY A 192 -9.02 -2.78 -5.78
C GLY A 192 -7.50 -2.79 -5.84
N VAL A 193 -6.86 -2.47 -4.72
CA VAL A 193 -5.39 -2.25 -4.66
C VAL A 193 -4.59 -3.56 -4.79
N GLY A 194 -5.12 -4.70 -4.31
CA GLY A 194 -4.42 -5.99 -4.32
C GLY A 194 -3.86 -6.41 -5.70
N PRO A 195 -4.68 -6.45 -6.77
CA PRO A 195 -4.19 -6.71 -8.13
C PRO A 195 -3.10 -5.73 -8.60
N MET A 196 -3.19 -4.45 -8.20
CA MET A 196 -2.19 -3.44 -8.54
C MET A 196 -0.85 -3.71 -7.83
N THR A 197 -0.86 -4.20 -6.59
CA THR A 197 0.38 -4.62 -5.91
C THR A 197 1.13 -5.67 -6.73
N VAL A 198 0.43 -6.67 -7.26
CA VAL A 198 1.03 -7.72 -8.10
C VAL A 198 1.54 -7.13 -9.42
N ALA A 199 0.74 -6.28 -10.07
CA ALA A 199 1.16 -5.61 -11.30
C ALA A 199 2.43 -4.76 -11.11
N MET A 200 2.52 -4.01 -10.00
CA MET A 200 3.68 -3.17 -9.69
C MET A 200 4.91 -4.00 -9.33
N LEU A 201 4.74 -5.15 -8.67
CA LEU A 201 5.82 -6.11 -8.44
C LEU A 201 6.40 -6.63 -9.77
N LEU A 202 5.54 -6.99 -10.72
CA LEU A 202 5.97 -7.42 -12.05
C LEU A 202 6.66 -6.28 -12.81
N SER A 203 6.15 -5.04 -12.71
CA SER A 203 6.79 -3.85 -13.27
C SER A 203 8.19 -3.63 -12.69
N ASN A 204 8.34 -3.66 -11.37
CA ASN A 204 9.65 -3.52 -10.73
C ASN A 204 10.59 -4.67 -11.12
N THR A 205 10.08 -5.90 -11.25
CA THR A 205 10.87 -7.05 -11.70
C THR A 205 11.37 -6.87 -13.13
N LEU A 206 10.52 -6.34 -14.02
CA LEU A 206 10.91 -6.00 -15.38
C LEU A 206 11.99 -4.92 -15.40
N ASP A 207 11.84 -3.86 -14.60
CA ASP A 207 12.84 -2.78 -14.49
C ASP A 207 14.19 -3.32 -13.96
N SER A 208 14.15 -4.25 -13.01
CA SER A 208 15.35 -4.96 -12.52
C SER A 208 16.04 -5.73 -13.63
N ALA A 209 15.29 -6.54 -14.37
CA ALA A 209 15.82 -7.34 -15.47
C ALA A 209 16.41 -6.46 -16.58
N LYS A 210 15.72 -5.37 -16.95
CA LYS A 210 16.21 -4.39 -17.91
C LYS A 210 17.59 -3.85 -17.53
N ARG A 211 17.78 -3.45 -16.27
CA ARG A 211 19.08 -2.99 -15.76
C ARG A 211 20.14 -4.08 -15.75
N ALA A 212 19.79 -5.29 -15.31
CA ALA A 212 20.73 -6.40 -15.21
C ALA A 212 21.25 -6.88 -16.58
N TYR A 213 20.43 -6.77 -17.62
CA TYR A 213 20.76 -7.23 -18.98
C TYR A 213 21.03 -6.08 -19.98
N GLY A 214 21.01 -4.83 -19.54
CA GLY A 214 21.29 -3.66 -20.38
C GLY A 214 20.21 -3.35 -21.43
N PHE A 215 18.96 -3.75 -21.19
CA PHE A 215 17.84 -3.36 -22.05
C PHE A 215 17.32 -1.97 -21.66
N THR A 216 17.16 -1.07 -22.63
CA THR A 216 16.47 0.22 -22.49
C THR A 216 14.96 0.06 -22.62
#